data_AF-A0A1H4MNY6-F1
#
_entry.id   AF-A0A1H4MNY6-F1
#
_cell.length_a   1.000
_cell.length_b   1.000
_cell.length_c   1.000
_cell.angle_alpha   90.00
_cell.angle_beta   90.00
_cell.angle_gamma   90.00
#
_symmetry.space_group_name_H-M   'P 1'
#
loop_
_entity.id
_entity.type
_entity.pdbx_description
1 polymer ?
#
loop_
_entity_poly.entity_id
_entity_poly.type
_entity_poly.pdbx_seq_one_letter_code
_entity_poly.pdbx_strand_id
1 'polypeptide(L)'
;MTQQPDWQNNNNGGQPQQPPQAPQYGQQPPQAPPYGAPQAPQAPQYGQQQSYGQQGYQQQPASPYGQPAYSGGLYPPYVPRPSVGFTQAIKMGFANYANFKGRASRSEFWWWYLFQAVVAAIPAILGYALFAGGLLSQTAVYDSGYSSSASDVTFTGGMVFGMILMIIGGIISLALLVPFIAVAWRRLHDAGFPGPMFFLSLIPYVGGIILIVLCAMPSKPEGMKYEIQ
;
A
#
# COMPACT_ATOMS: atom_id res chain seq x y z
N MET A 1 -97.78 22.95 31.81
CA MET A 1 -96.83 22.06 32.48
C MET A 1 -96.27 21.13 31.41
N THR A 2 -95.15 21.52 30.81
CA THR A 2 -94.51 20.80 29.71
C THR A 2 -93.01 20.86 29.94
N GLN A 3 -92.48 19.67 30.24
CA GLN A 3 -91.21 19.07 29.79
C GLN A 3 -89.95 19.94 29.71
N GLN A 4 -88.87 19.46 30.33
CA GLN A 4 -87.56 19.21 29.69
C GLN A 4 -86.50 18.89 30.76
N PRO A 5 -85.61 17.91 30.51
CA PRO A 5 -84.31 17.81 31.16
C PRO A 5 -83.22 17.83 30.09
N ASP A 6 -82.55 18.96 29.86
CA ASP A 6 -81.47 18.98 28.86
C ASP A 6 -80.30 19.90 29.25
N TRP A 7 -79.17 19.23 29.51
CA TRP A 7 -77.76 19.57 29.26
C TRP A 7 -77.27 21.01 29.51
N GLN A 8 -76.64 21.22 30.69
CA GLN A 8 -75.67 22.28 30.94
C GLN A 8 -74.36 21.63 31.43
N ASN A 9 -73.24 21.80 30.70
CA ASN A 9 -72.22 22.83 30.92
C ASN A 9 -71.64 22.78 32.35
N ASN A 10 -70.34 22.87 32.63
CA ASN A 10 -69.15 23.27 31.90
C ASN A 10 -68.03 23.24 32.97
N ASN A 11 -66.80 22.88 32.59
CA ASN A 11 -65.50 23.38 33.10
C ASN A 11 -64.48 22.24 33.16
N ASN A 12 -63.46 22.24 32.30
CA ASN A 12 -62.30 23.14 32.40
C ASN A 12 -61.20 22.70 31.41
N GLY A 13 -60.64 23.65 30.65
CA GLY A 13 -59.26 23.55 30.12
C GLY A 13 -59.07 23.43 28.60
N GLY A 14 -58.63 24.54 27.98
CA GLY A 14 -57.80 24.50 26.76
C GLY A 14 -58.46 24.98 25.45
N GLN A 15 -58.12 26.19 25.01
CA GLN A 15 -58.40 26.75 23.68
C GLN A 15 -57.51 26.07 22.57
N PRO A 16 -57.60 26.46 21.28
CA PRO A 16 -58.42 25.81 20.26
C PRO A 16 -57.60 25.15 19.12
N GLN A 17 -58.11 24.04 18.59
CA GLN A 17 -57.69 23.44 17.32
C GLN A 17 -58.08 24.34 16.13
N GLN A 18 -57.17 24.57 15.18
CA GLN A 18 -57.49 25.16 13.87
C GLN A 18 -57.61 24.08 12.76
N PRO A 19 -58.63 24.18 11.87
CA PRO A 19 -59.02 23.19 10.84
C PRO A 19 -58.32 23.32 9.46
N PRO A 20 -58.55 22.40 8.49
CA PRO A 20 -57.68 22.12 7.33
C PRO A 20 -58.04 22.86 6.02
N GLN A 21 -57.05 23.07 5.12
CA GLN A 21 -57.21 23.52 3.72
C GLN A 21 -56.02 22.98 2.88
N ALA A 22 -56.05 22.59 1.60
CA ALA A 22 -56.95 22.00 0.59
C ALA A 22 -55.99 21.57 -0.60
N PRO A 23 -56.35 20.66 -1.53
CA PRO A 23 -55.40 19.87 -2.33
C PRO A 23 -55.03 20.49 -3.70
N GLN A 24 -53.77 20.36 -4.14
CA GLN A 24 -53.39 20.58 -5.55
C GLN A 24 -53.03 19.26 -6.26
N TYR A 25 -53.85 19.02 -7.28
CA TYR A 25 -53.97 17.96 -8.26
C TYR A 25 -52.69 17.54 -9.01
N GLY A 26 -52.55 16.23 -9.28
CA GLY A 26 -51.99 15.73 -10.55
C GLY A 26 -50.82 14.75 -10.46
N GLN A 27 -51.11 13.45 -10.43
CA GLN A 27 -50.15 12.40 -10.79
C GLN A 27 -50.12 12.17 -12.33
N GLN A 28 -48.90 12.10 -12.88
CA GLN A 28 -48.33 11.45 -14.11
C GLN A 28 -49.15 11.26 -15.41
N PRO A 29 -48.47 11.34 -16.57
CA PRO A 29 -48.15 10.08 -17.27
C PRO A 29 -46.71 9.99 -17.86
N PRO A 30 -46.19 8.76 -18.10
CA PRO A 30 -44.87 8.52 -18.68
C PRO A 30 -44.88 8.72 -20.20
N GLN A 31 -43.87 9.43 -20.76
CA GLN A 31 -43.71 9.59 -22.20
C GLN A 31 -42.26 9.31 -22.63
N ALA A 32 -42.08 8.24 -23.43
CA ALA A 32 -40.86 7.93 -24.17
C ALA A 32 -40.85 8.68 -25.51
N PRO A 33 -39.69 9.13 -26.01
CA PRO A 33 -39.29 8.79 -27.39
C PRO A 33 -37.74 8.83 -27.60
N PRO A 34 -37.18 8.72 -28.82
CA PRO A 34 -37.35 7.73 -29.89
C PRO A 34 -35.99 7.07 -30.28
N TYR A 35 -36.03 5.99 -31.07
CA TYR A 35 -34.83 5.36 -31.64
C TYR A 35 -34.07 6.30 -32.60
N GLY A 36 -32.75 6.46 -32.39
CA GLY A 36 -31.74 6.73 -33.43
C GLY A 36 -31.34 8.18 -33.74
N ALA A 37 -30.22 8.66 -33.17
CA ALA A 37 -29.24 9.56 -33.81
C ALA A 37 -27.95 9.68 -32.95
N PRO A 38 -26.72 9.68 -33.53
CA PRO A 38 -25.47 9.65 -32.77
C PRO A 38 -25.10 11.03 -32.19
N GLN A 39 -24.99 11.13 -30.86
CA GLN A 39 -24.42 12.29 -30.17
C GLN A 39 -22.89 12.13 -30.08
N ALA A 40 -22.15 13.10 -30.63
CA ALA A 40 -20.69 13.14 -30.61
C ALA A 40 -20.14 13.23 -29.16
N PRO A 41 -19.05 12.52 -28.80
CA PRO A 41 -18.47 12.60 -27.47
C PRO A 41 -17.90 14.01 -27.20
N GLN A 42 -18.42 14.68 -26.17
CA GLN A 42 -17.81 15.88 -25.61
C GLN A 42 -16.50 15.49 -24.92
N ALA A 43 -15.40 16.15 -25.29
CA ALA A 43 -14.07 15.92 -24.73
C ALA A 43 -14.02 16.36 -23.25
N PRO A 44 -13.49 15.55 -22.32
CA PRO A 44 -13.32 15.96 -20.92
C PRO A 44 -12.26 17.07 -20.82
N GLN A 45 -12.65 18.19 -20.20
CA GLN A 45 -11.76 19.28 -19.81
C GLN A 45 -10.62 18.76 -18.89
N TYR A 46 -9.38 18.91 -19.33
CA TYR A 46 -8.21 18.80 -18.46
C TYR A 46 -8.04 20.12 -17.70
N GLY A 47 -8.52 20.16 -16.45
CA GLY A 47 -8.29 21.26 -15.54
C GLY A 47 -8.65 20.87 -14.11
N GLN A 48 -7.86 21.36 -13.15
CA GLN A 48 -7.97 21.22 -11.69
C GLN A 48 -7.12 20.09 -11.08
N GLN A 49 -5.85 20.42 -10.80
CA GLN A 49 -5.06 19.80 -9.75
C GLN A 49 -5.76 20.04 -8.40
N GLN A 50 -6.34 19.00 -7.80
CA GLN A 50 -6.95 19.11 -6.47
C GLN A 50 -5.94 18.77 -5.38
N SER A 51 -5.71 19.80 -4.55
CA SER A 51 -5.00 19.81 -3.28
C SER A 51 -5.38 18.62 -2.39
N TYR A 52 -4.37 17.82 -2.01
CA TYR A 52 -4.51 16.74 -1.02
C TYR A 52 -4.75 17.32 0.39
N GLY A 53 -6.00 17.70 0.65
CA GLY A 53 -6.48 18.07 1.98
C GLY A 53 -6.71 16.82 2.83
N GLN A 54 -6.13 16.82 4.02
CA GLN A 54 -6.45 15.88 5.09
C GLN A 54 -7.96 15.92 5.38
N GLN A 55 -8.69 14.84 5.09
CA GLN A 55 -10.06 14.65 5.54
C GLN A 55 -10.12 13.35 6.35
N GLY A 56 -10.62 13.49 7.58
CA GLY A 56 -10.61 12.47 8.61
C GLY A 56 -11.24 11.16 8.16
N TYR A 57 -10.44 10.10 8.18
CA TYR A 57 -10.91 8.75 7.96
C TYR A 57 -11.67 8.28 9.21
N GLN A 58 -13.00 8.18 9.08
CA GLN A 58 -13.80 7.36 9.98
C GLN A 58 -13.27 5.93 9.90
N GLN A 59 -12.88 5.41 11.06
CA GLN A 59 -12.30 4.09 11.25
C GLN A 59 -13.37 3.03 10.97
N GLN A 60 -13.31 2.38 9.81
CA GLN A 60 -13.94 1.08 9.64
C GLN A 60 -12.94 0.01 10.10
N PRO A 61 -13.30 -0.85 11.08
CA PRO A 61 -12.42 -1.91 11.56
C PRO A 61 -12.40 -3.04 10.52
N ALA A 62 -11.65 -2.84 9.45
CA ALA A 62 -11.31 -3.90 8.50
C ALA A 62 -10.09 -4.65 9.05
N SER A 63 -10.28 -5.94 9.36
CA SER A 63 -9.25 -6.84 9.88
C SER A 63 -7.93 -6.69 9.10
N PRO A 64 -6.76 -6.59 9.77
CA PRO A 64 -5.45 -6.39 9.12
C PRO A 64 -5.02 -7.49 8.14
N TYR A 65 -5.79 -8.58 8.07
CA TYR A 65 -5.57 -9.76 7.22
C TYR A 65 -6.86 -10.22 6.51
N GLY A 66 -7.95 -9.46 6.60
CA GLY A 66 -9.21 -9.79 5.95
C GLY A 66 -9.25 -9.21 4.54
N GLN A 67 -9.38 -10.07 3.54
CA GLN A 67 -9.90 -9.65 2.25
C GLN A 67 -11.31 -9.06 2.47
N PRO A 68 -11.70 -7.95 1.85
CA PRO A 68 -13.10 -7.55 1.85
C PRO A 68 -13.92 -8.70 1.26
N ALA A 69 -14.92 -9.18 2.02
CA ALA A 69 -15.79 -10.26 1.57
C ALA A 69 -16.48 -9.86 0.27
N TYR A 70 -16.15 -10.56 -0.83
CA TYR A 70 -16.70 -10.31 -2.15
C TYR A 70 -18.14 -10.84 -2.21
N SER A 71 -19.10 -9.98 -1.90
CA SER A 71 -20.52 -10.23 -2.13
C SER A 71 -20.91 -9.69 -3.50
N GLY A 72 -21.07 -10.59 -4.47
CA GLY A 72 -21.85 -10.34 -5.70
C GLY A 72 -21.19 -9.50 -6.79
N GLY A 73 -20.59 -10.18 -7.77
CA GLY A 73 -20.79 -9.94 -9.21
C GLY A 73 -20.35 -8.63 -9.89
N LEU A 74 -19.95 -7.58 -9.19
CA LEU A 74 -19.48 -6.33 -9.80
C LEU A 74 -18.22 -5.85 -9.08
N TYR A 75 -17.17 -5.50 -9.84
CA TYR A 75 -15.91 -5.02 -9.29
C TYR A 75 -16.15 -3.92 -8.24
N PRO A 76 -15.58 -4.02 -7.02
CA PRO A 76 -15.75 -2.97 -6.03
C PRO A 76 -15.18 -1.65 -6.58
N PRO A 77 -15.72 -0.49 -6.14
CA PRO A 77 -15.12 0.80 -6.41
C PRO A 77 -13.63 0.75 -6.07
N TYR A 78 -12.78 1.22 -6.98
CA TYR A 78 -11.34 1.20 -6.80
C TYR A 78 -10.95 2.01 -5.55
N VAL A 79 -10.51 1.29 -4.51
CA VAL A 79 -9.94 1.88 -3.30
C VAL A 79 -8.43 1.61 -3.27
N PRO A 80 -7.58 2.65 -3.36
CA PRO A 80 -6.16 2.51 -3.09
C PRO A 80 -5.93 1.96 -1.67
N ARG A 81 -4.97 1.04 -1.50
CA ARG A 81 -4.63 0.56 -0.15
C ARG A 81 -4.06 1.72 0.70
N PRO A 82 -4.44 1.80 1.99
CA PRO A 82 -3.90 2.82 2.89
C PRO A 82 -2.38 2.82 2.94
N SER A 83 -1.80 4.00 3.15
CA SER A 83 -0.37 4.12 3.44
C SER A 83 -0.05 3.47 4.79
N VAL A 84 1.06 2.75 4.87
CA VAL A 84 1.54 2.07 6.08
C VAL A 84 2.82 2.72 6.60
N GLY A 85 2.99 2.73 7.92
CA GLY A 85 4.24 3.15 8.56
C GLY A 85 5.33 2.07 8.45
N PHE A 86 6.58 2.45 8.73
CA PHE A 86 7.75 1.57 8.64
C PHE A 86 7.60 0.24 9.39
N THR A 87 7.30 0.29 10.69
CA THR A 87 7.16 -0.91 11.53
C THR A 87 6.02 -1.82 11.05
N GLN A 88 4.94 -1.22 10.53
CA GLN A 88 3.81 -1.97 10.00
C GLN A 88 4.19 -2.67 8.69
N ALA A 89 4.93 -2.00 7.81
CA ALA A 89 5.42 -2.61 6.57
C ALA A 89 6.32 -3.82 6.84
N ILE A 90 7.20 -3.75 7.84
CA ILE A 90 8.05 -4.89 8.24
C ILE A 90 7.19 -6.06 8.72
N LYS A 91 6.22 -5.80 9.61
CA LYS A 91 5.29 -6.83 10.08
C LYS A 91 4.52 -7.47 8.92
N MET A 92 4.06 -6.67 7.96
CA MET A 92 3.33 -7.15 6.78
C MET A 92 4.22 -7.97 5.85
N GLY A 93 5.48 -7.57 5.66
CA GLY A 93 6.45 -8.30 4.84
C GLY A 93 6.75 -9.69 5.41
N PHE A 94 6.94 -9.79 6.73
CA PHE A 94 7.11 -11.09 7.39
C PHE A 94 5.81 -11.91 7.46
N ALA A 95 4.65 -11.28 7.68
CA ALA A 95 3.38 -12.00 7.70
C ALA A 95 2.99 -12.57 6.32
N ASN A 96 3.40 -11.91 5.24
CA ASN A 96 3.11 -12.28 3.85
C ASN A 96 4.38 -12.65 3.07
N TYR A 97 5.37 -13.25 3.76
CA TYR A 97 6.70 -13.45 3.18
C TYR A 97 6.71 -14.41 1.98
N ALA A 98 5.82 -15.39 1.97
CA ALA A 98 5.65 -16.35 0.87
C ALA A 98 4.27 -16.23 0.19
N ASN A 99 3.58 -15.10 0.41
CA ASN A 99 2.27 -14.87 -0.19
C ASN A 99 2.42 -13.98 -1.44
N PHE A 100 2.15 -14.58 -2.60
CA PHE A 100 2.21 -13.93 -3.91
C PHE A 100 0.84 -13.43 -4.39
N LYS A 101 -0.22 -13.66 -3.62
CA LYS A 101 -1.58 -13.23 -3.93
C LYS A 101 -1.88 -11.86 -3.36
N GLY A 102 -2.79 -11.14 -4.00
CA GLY A 102 -3.21 -9.81 -3.57
C GLY A 102 -2.27 -8.68 -4.01
N ARG A 103 -2.41 -7.54 -3.32
CA ARG A 103 -1.79 -6.26 -3.65
C ARG A 103 -0.97 -5.73 -2.48
N ALA A 104 0.11 -5.00 -2.76
CA ALA A 104 0.90 -4.29 -1.77
C ALA A 104 0.80 -2.78 -2.01
N SER A 105 0.64 -1.98 -0.95
CA SER A 105 0.61 -0.52 -1.11
C SER A 105 2.02 0.01 -1.44
N ARG A 106 2.10 1.21 -2.04
CA ARG A 106 3.42 1.80 -2.40
C ARG A 106 4.32 1.97 -1.18
N SER A 107 3.76 2.44 -0.07
CA SER A 107 4.49 2.60 1.19
C SER A 107 4.94 1.27 1.78
N GLU A 108 4.16 0.19 1.63
CA GLU A 108 4.57 -1.14 2.08
C GLU A 108 5.82 -1.60 1.33
N PHE A 109 5.81 -1.46 0.00
CA PHE A 109 6.96 -1.78 -0.84
C PHE A 109 8.20 -0.94 -0.50
N TRP A 110 8.06 0.38 -0.42
CA TRP A 110 9.21 1.27 -0.21
C TRP A 110 9.83 1.12 1.18
N TRP A 111 9.01 0.97 2.23
CA TRP A 111 9.56 0.68 3.56
C TRP A 111 10.22 -0.68 3.65
N TRP A 112 9.65 -1.70 2.99
CA TRP A 112 10.29 -3.01 2.88
C TRP A 112 11.63 -2.92 2.13
N TYR A 113 11.67 -2.21 1.01
CA TYR A 113 12.90 -1.99 0.23
C TYR A 113 13.98 -1.29 1.05
N LEU A 114 13.64 -0.23 1.79
CA LEU A 114 14.58 0.49 2.66
C LEU A 114 15.09 -0.38 3.82
N PHE A 115 14.20 -1.12 4.48
CA PHE A 115 14.60 -2.09 5.50
C PHE A 115 15.62 -3.09 4.93
N GLN A 116 15.33 -3.63 3.76
CA GLN A 116 16.18 -4.62 3.10
C GLN A 116 17.54 -4.03 2.70
N ALA A 117 17.55 -2.79 2.20
CA ALA A 117 18.77 -2.07 1.86
C ALA A 117 19.65 -1.84 3.11
N VAL A 118 19.06 -1.45 4.24
CA VAL A 118 19.81 -1.21 5.50
C VAL A 118 20.38 -2.53 6.05
N VAL A 119 19.57 -3.58 6.08
CA VAL A 119 19.98 -4.92 6.57
C VAL A 119 21.13 -5.49 5.73
N ALA A 120 21.14 -5.25 4.42
CA ALA A 120 22.24 -5.65 3.55
C ALA A 120 23.46 -4.72 3.67
N ALA A 121 23.24 -3.41 3.77
CA ALA A 121 24.31 -2.41 3.76
C ALA A 121 25.19 -2.45 5.00
N ILE A 122 24.62 -2.63 6.21
CA ILE A 122 25.40 -2.61 7.45
C ILE A 122 26.51 -3.68 7.47
N PRO A 123 26.22 -4.99 7.32
CA PRO A 123 27.26 -6.01 7.31
C PRO A 123 28.21 -5.87 6.12
N ALA A 124 27.71 -5.42 4.96
CA ALA A 124 28.56 -5.19 3.79
C ALA A 124 29.58 -4.07 4.04
N ILE A 125 29.13 -2.90 4.51
CA ILE A 125 30.00 -1.74 4.78
C ILE A 125 31.03 -2.09 5.85
N LEU A 126 30.60 -2.71 6.96
CA LEU A 126 31.51 -3.12 8.02
C LEU A 126 32.50 -4.19 7.52
N GLY A 127 32.03 -5.18 6.76
CA GLY A 127 32.87 -6.21 6.18
C GLY A 127 33.94 -5.64 5.24
N TYR A 128 33.55 -4.76 4.32
CA TYR A 128 34.47 -4.08 3.41
C TYR A 128 35.44 -3.16 4.15
N ALA A 129 34.97 -2.43 5.16
CA ALA A 129 35.82 -1.55 5.95
C ALA A 129 36.90 -2.33 6.73
N LEU A 130 36.53 -3.46 7.33
CA LEU A 130 37.48 -4.34 8.04
C LEU A 130 38.47 -5.00 7.09
N PHE A 131 38.00 -5.48 5.93
CA PHE A 131 38.85 -6.04 4.90
C PHE A 131 39.84 -4.99 4.36
N ALA A 132 39.34 -3.82 3.99
CA ALA A 132 40.15 -2.71 3.49
C ALA A 132 41.16 -2.23 4.55
N GLY A 133 40.74 -2.09 5.82
CA GLY A 133 41.63 -1.71 6.91
C GLY A 133 42.78 -2.71 7.11
N GLY A 134 42.50 -4.01 7.01
CA GLY A 134 43.52 -5.06 7.03
C GLY A 134 44.51 -4.93 5.86
N LEU A 135 43.99 -4.75 4.64
CA LEU A 135 44.81 -4.60 3.43
C LEU A 135 45.69 -3.34 3.45
N LEU A 136 45.12 -2.20 3.88
CA LEU A 136 45.82 -0.92 4.00
C LEU A 136 46.93 -1.00 5.06
N SER A 137 46.68 -1.69 6.17
CA SER A 137 47.69 -1.92 7.21
C SER A 137 48.84 -2.77 6.68
N GLN A 138 48.54 -3.80 5.87
CA GLN A 138 49.56 -4.66 5.28
C GLN A 138 50.44 -3.90 4.27
N THR A 139 49.84 -3.06 3.42
CA THR A 139 50.57 -2.25 2.44
C THR A 139 51.51 -1.23 3.09
N ALA A 140 51.06 -0.55 4.15
CA ALA A 140 51.90 0.37 4.90
C ALA A 140 53.12 -0.33 5.54
N VAL A 141 52.92 -1.56 6.03
CA VAL A 141 53.96 -2.40 6.63
C VAL A 141 54.97 -2.85 5.57
N TYR A 142 54.50 -3.29 4.40
CA TYR A 142 55.38 -3.65 3.28
C TYR A 142 56.28 -2.48 2.85
N ASP A 143 55.75 -1.26 2.79
CA ASP A 143 56.51 -0.06 2.41
C ASP A 143 57.51 0.38 3.51
N SER A 144 57.15 0.15 4.78
CA SER A 144 58.02 0.50 5.92
C SER A 144 59.27 -0.38 6.08
N GLY A 145 59.36 -1.51 5.36
CA GLY A 145 60.43 -2.50 5.51
C GLY A 145 60.43 -3.23 6.86
N TYR A 146 59.45 -2.96 7.72
CA TYR A 146 59.30 -3.54 9.06
C TYR A 146 58.20 -4.59 9.02
N SER A 147 58.55 -5.87 9.17
CA SER A 147 57.55 -6.93 9.33
C SER A 147 57.37 -7.23 10.82
N SER A 148 56.13 -7.13 11.31
CA SER A 148 55.80 -7.46 12.69
C SER A 148 54.71 -8.50 12.74
N SER A 149 54.72 -9.38 13.74
CA SER A 149 53.59 -10.29 13.95
C SER A 149 52.27 -9.53 14.16
N ALA A 150 52.32 -8.27 14.60
CA ALA A 150 51.14 -7.41 14.75
C ALA A 150 50.46 -7.08 13.41
N SER A 151 51.22 -6.85 12.33
CA SER A 151 50.66 -6.58 11.00
C SER A 151 49.97 -7.80 10.39
N ASP A 152 50.53 -8.99 10.63
CA ASP A 152 49.94 -10.26 10.16
C ASP A 152 48.63 -10.56 10.89
N VAL A 153 48.59 -10.30 12.20
CA VAL A 153 47.36 -10.43 13.01
C VAL A 153 46.29 -9.42 12.57
N THR A 154 46.67 -8.18 12.24
CA THR A 154 45.73 -7.14 11.79
C THR A 154 45.12 -7.48 10.43
N PHE A 155 45.94 -7.94 9.47
CA PHE A 155 45.47 -8.38 8.16
C PHE A 155 44.55 -9.59 8.27
N THR A 156 45.02 -10.64 8.95
CA THR A 156 44.26 -11.89 9.13
C THR A 156 42.95 -11.63 9.89
N GLY A 157 43.00 -10.81 10.95
CA GLY A 157 41.82 -10.41 11.72
C GLY A 157 40.82 -9.64 10.85
N GLY A 158 41.26 -8.59 10.16
CA GLY A 158 40.40 -7.80 9.27
C GLY A 158 39.71 -8.64 8.19
N MET A 159 40.45 -9.59 7.59
CA MET A 159 39.89 -10.54 6.63
C MET A 159 38.87 -11.48 7.27
N VAL A 160 39.22 -12.17 8.36
CA VAL A 160 38.34 -13.17 8.99
C VAL A 160 37.07 -12.52 9.52
N PHE A 161 37.20 -11.43 10.29
CA PHE A 161 36.03 -10.70 10.79
C PHE A 161 35.21 -10.11 9.66
N GLY A 162 35.85 -9.53 8.63
CA GLY A 162 35.17 -9.02 7.45
C GLY A 162 34.38 -10.10 6.70
N MET A 163 34.98 -11.27 6.49
CA MET A 163 34.34 -12.43 5.86
C MET A 163 33.18 -12.96 6.70
N ILE A 164 33.33 -13.06 8.02
CA ILE A 164 32.24 -13.51 8.90
C ILE A 164 31.05 -12.56 8.78
N LEU A 165 31.27 -11.24 8.82
CA LEU A 165 30.19 -10.25 8.65
C LEU A 165 29.53 -10.35 7.27
N MET A 166 30.31 -10.55 6.20
CA MET A 166 29.76 -10.75 4.86
C MET A 166 28.96 -12.05 4.74
N ILE A 167 29.43 -13.14 5.33
CA ILE A 167 28.72 -14.43 5.32
C ILE A 167 27.40 -14.29 6.07
N ILE A 168 27.42 -13.70 7.27
CA ILE A 168 26.20 -13.45 8.06
C ILE A 168 25.23 -12.55 7.28
N GLY A 169 25.72 -11.44 6.72
CA GLY A 169 24.92 -10.54 5.89
C GLY A 169 24.35 -11.22 4.65
N GLY A 170 25.12 -12.11 4.02
CA GLY A 170 24.70 -12.94 2.90
C GLY A 170 23.58 -13.91 3.28
N ILE A 171 23.73 -14.63 4.40
CA ILE A 171 22.69 -15.54 4.91
C ILE A 171 21.39 -14.77 5.22
N ILE A 172 21.49 -13.61 5.87
CA ILE A 172 20.33 -12.75 6.16
C ILE A 172 19.68 -12.28 4.86
N SER A 173 20.48 -11.87 3.87
CA SER A 173 19.98 -11.43 2.56
C SER A 173 19.29 -12.56 1.81
N LEU A 174 19.79 -13.80 1.90
CA LEU A 174 19.16 -14.98 1.32
C LEU A 174 17.84 -15.31 2.02
N ALA A 175 17.78 -15.24 3.35
CA ALA A 175 16.55 -15.46 4.11
C ALA A 175 15.46 -14.43 3.75
N LEU A 176 15.87 -13.19 3.48
CA LEU A 176 14.97 -12.09 3.13
C LEU A 176 14.71 -11.95 1.63
N LEU A 177 15.33 -12.78 0.79
CA LEU A 177 15.11 -12.79 -0.65
C LEU A 177 13.67 -13.18 -1.00
N VAL A 178 13.13 -14.21 -0.33
CA VAL A 178 11.76 -14.68 -0.54
C VAL A 178 10.72 -13.57 -0.27
N PRO A 179 10.71 -12.90 0.91
CA PRO A 179 9.78 -11.80 1.15
C PRO A 179 10.01 -10.60 0.21
N PHE A 180 11.24 -10.32 -0.21
CA PHE A 180 11.49 -9.29 -1.21
C PHE A 180 10.78 -9.57 -2.53
N ILE A 181 10.90 -10.80 -3.04
CA ILE A 181 10.21 -11.22 -4.27
C ILE A 181 8.69 -11.16 -4.04
N ALA A 182 8.18 -11.64 -2.91
CA ALA A 182 6.76 -11.65 -2.61
C ALA A 182 6.14 -10.24 -2.57
N VAL A 183 6.81 -9.27 -1.93
CA VAL A 183 6.32 -7.88 -1.89
C VAL A 183 6.40 -7.22 -3.26
N ALA A 184 7.49 -7.44 -4.02
CA ALA A 184 7.63 -6.91 -5.39
C ALA A 184 6.56 -7.49 -6.32
N TRP A 185 6.27 -8.78 -6.21
CA TRP A 185 5.22 -9.47 -6.97
C TRP A 185 3.83 -8.87 -6.70
N ARG A 186 3.48 -8.72 -5.42
CA ARG A 186 2.22 -8.08 -5.00
C ARG A 186 2.12 -6.62 -5.42
N ARG A 187 3.25 -5.91 -5.50
CA ARG A 187 3.29 -4.53 -5.96
C ARG A 187 3.09 -4.42 -7.47
N LEU A 188 3.64 -5.33 -8.26
CA LEU A 188 3.40 -5.40 -9.70
C LEU A 188 1.92 -5.65 -10.01
N HIS A 189 1.27 -6.55 -9.27
CA HIS A 189 -0.17 -6.76 -9.35
C HIS A 189 -0.97 -5.49 -9.05
N ASP A 190 -0.56 -4.70 -8.05
CA ASP A 190 -1.20 -3.43 -7.69
C ASP A 190 -1.03 -2.34 -8.78
N ALA A 191 0.08 -2.37 -9.52
CA ALA A 191 0.32 -1.51 -10.67
C ALA A 191 -0.38 -2.00 -11.97
N GLY A 192 -1.11 -3.13 -11.91
CA GLY A 192 -1.84 -3.72 -13.03
C GLY A 192 -1.00 -4.67 -13.91
N PHE A 193 0.25 -4.93 -13.55
CA PHE A 193 1.17 -5.77 -14.30
C PHE A 193 1.15 -7.23 -13.78
N PRO A 194 1.44 -8.23 -14.64
CA PRO A 194 1.55 -9.61 -14.20
C PRO A 194 2.81 -9.80 -13.34
N GLY A 195 2.70 -10.57 -12.25
CA GLY A 195 3.78 -10.79 -11.28
C GLY A 195 5.13 -11.30 -11.85
N PRO A 196 5.16 -12.17 -12.89
CA PRO A 196 6.41 -12.58 -13.53
C PRO A 196 7.24 -11.44 -14.15
N MET A 197 6.68 -10.24 -14.33
CA MET A 197 7.47 -9.06 -14.75
C MET A 197 8.61 -8.75 -13.78
N PHE A 198 8.56 -9.29 -12.55
CA PHE A 198 9.68 -9.30 -11.62
C PHE A 198 10.96 -9.86 -12.26
N PHE A 199 10.88 -10.90 -13.09
CA PHE A 199 12.04 -11.54 -13.72
C PHE A 199 12.77 -10.65 -14.73
N LEU A 200 12.17 -9.53 -15.16
CA LEU A 200 12.90 -8.53 -15.94
C LEU A 200 14.10 -7.96 -15.17
N SER A 201 14.09 -8.01 -13.83
CA SER A 201 15.26 -7.66 -13.01
C SER A 201 16.49 -8.54 -13.26
N LEU A 202 16.33 -9.72 -13.86
CA LEU A 202 17.44 -10.59 -14.23
C LEU A 202 18.25 -10.01 -15.40
N ILE A 203 17.71 -9.05 -16.14
CA ILE A 203 18.45 -8.30 -17.15
C ILE A 203 19.38 -7.32 -16.41
N PRO A 204 20.71 -7.47 -16.50
CA PRO A 204 21.64 -6.62 -15.78
C PRO A 204 21.50 -5.15 -16.23
N TYR A 205 21.76 -4.24 -15.29
CA TYR A 205 21.66 -2.78 -15.43
C TYR A 205 20.24 -2.23 -15.63
N VAL A 206 19.52 -2.70 -16.64
CA VAL A 206 18.22 -2.12 -17.05
C VAL A 206 17.07 -2.72 -16.24
N GLY A 207 17.13 -4.01 -15.91
CA GLY A 207 16.06 -4.75 -15.25
C GLY A 207 15.69 -4.20 -13.87
N GLY A 208 16.70 -3.87 -13.06
CA GLY A 208 16.49 -3.29 -11.73
C GLY A 208 15.82 -1.91 -11.79
N ILE A 209 16.22 -1.08 -12.74
CA ILE A 209 15.64 0.25 -12.94
C ILE A 209 14.18 0.15 -13.37
N ILE A 210 13.87 -0.75 -14.31
CA ILE A 210 12.49 -1.01 -14.75
C ILE A 210 11.63 -1.39 -13.54
N LEU A 211 12.06 -2.33 -12.70
CA LEU A 211 11.27 -2.71 -11.52
C LEU A 211 11.07 -1.56 -10.53
N ILE A 212 12.09 -0.74 -10.29
CA ILE A 212 11.95 0.43 -9.43
C ILE A 212 10.87 1.37 -9.98
N VAL A 213 10.89 1.64 -11.28
CA VAL A 213 9.88 2.48 -11.96
C VAL A 213 8.49 1.83 -11.91
N LEU A 214 8.38 0.54 -12.19
CA LEU A 214 7.11 -0.20 -12.13
C LEU A 214 6.52 -0.19 -10.72
N CYS A 215 7.35 -0.38 -9.69
CA CYS A 215 6.94 -0.35 -8.29
C CYS A 215 6.67 1.08 -7.78
N ALA A 216 7.15 2.12 -8.46
CA ALA A 216 6.86 3.52 -8.15
C ALA A 216 5.53 4.02 -8.75
N MET A 217 5.06 3.40 -9.84
CA MET A 217 3.89 3.85 -10.61
C MET A 217 2.59 3.91 -9.81
N PRO A 218 1.59 4.72 -10.24
CA PRO A 218 0.32 4.71 -9.57
C PRO A 218 -0.41 3.38 -9.64
N SER A 219 -1.07 3.06 -8.54
CA SER A 219 -1.94 1.90 -8.40
C SER A 219 -3.12 2.05 -9.36
N LYS A 220 -3.44 1.00 -10.12
CA LYS A 220 -4.48 1.02 -11.17
C LYS A 220 -5.72 0.23 -10.73
N PRO A 221 -6.93 0.61 -11.21
CA PRO A 221 -8.15 -0.18 -10.97
C PRO A 221 -8.07 -1.60 -11.51
N GLU A 222 -7.25 -1.84 -12.54
CA GLU A 222 -7.00 -3.16 -13.11
C GLU A 222 -6.34 -4.15 -12.14
N GLY A 223 -5.67 -3.66 -11.08
CA GLY A 223 -5.05 -4.51 -10.07
C GLY A 223 -6.05 -5.27 -9.20
N MET A 224 -7.33 -4.84 -9.18
CA MET A 224 -8.40 -5.47 -8.38
C MET A 224 -8.60 -6.95 -8.71
N LYS A 225 -8.30 -7.37 -9.95
CA LYS A 225 -8.44 -8.77 -10.38
C LYS A 225 -7.56 -9.75 -9.59
N TYR A 226 -6.47 -9.27 -9.02
CA TYR A 226 -5.51 -10.08 -8.26
C TYR A 226 -5.87 -10.22 -6.77
N GLU A 227 -6.98 -9.62 -6.30
CA GLU A 227 -7.45 -9.79 -4.92
C GLU A 227 -8.33 -11.02 -4.70
N ILE A 228 -8.93 -11.54 -5.77
CA ILE A 228 -9.99 -12.57 -5.71
C ILE A 228 -9.45 -13.96 -6.10
N GLN A 229 -8.20 -14.04 -6.58
CA GLN A 229 -7.54 -15.28 -7.07
C GLN A 229 -6.51 -15.80 -6.07
#